data_AF-Q2B191-F1
#
_entry.id   AF-Q2B191-F1
#
_cell.length_a   1.000
_cell.length_b   1.000
_cell.length_c   1.000
_cell.angle_alpha   90.00
_cell.angle_beta   90.00
_cell.angle_gamma   90.00
#
_symmetry.space_group_name_H-M   'P 1'
#
loop_
_entity.id
_entity.type
_entity.pdbx_description
1 polymer ?
#
loop_
_entity_poly.entity_id
_entity_poly.type
_entity_poly.pdbx_seq_one_letter_code
_entity_poly.pdbx_strand_id
1 'polypeptide(L)'
;NPSWQPVGTSQTGEHTAVYEGVDWNEMVQAITYATGIPESNMTIWFLGNNGPNQSVGTVSTKDQQEKYRVYIEWVDGQGWKPVKMEELNSVQ
;
A
#
# COMPACT_ATOMS: atom_id res chain seq x y z
N ASN A 1 -0.42 -11.98 -5.10
CA ASN A 1 -1.66 -12.47 -5.72
C ASN A 1 -1.73 -11.89 -7.13
N PRO A 2 -1.67 -12.67 -8.21
CA PRO A 2 -1.59 -12.13 -9.57
C PRO A 2 -2.82 -11.33 -10.02
N SER A 3 -3.93 -11.41 -9.26
CA SER A 3 -5.21 -10.77 -9.60
C SER A 3 -5.34 -9.30 -9.16
N TRP A 4 -4.38 -8.74 -8.42
CA TRP A 4 -4.48 -7.36 -7.96
C TRP A 4 -4.46 -6.38 -9.13
N GLN A 5 -5.38 -5.41 -9.07
CA GLN A 5 -5.47 -4.30 -10.01
C GLN A 5 -4.98 -3.01 -9.35
N PRO A 6 -4.55 -2.01 -10.14
CA PRO A 6 -4.32 -0.66 -9.64
C PRO A 6 -5.61 -0.09 -9.01
N VAL A 7 -5.47 0.70 -7.95
CA VAL A 7 -6.63 1.29 -7.25
C VAL A 7 -7.25 2.48 -7.99
N GLY A 8 -6.69 2.87 -9.14
CA GLY A 8 -7.05 4.09 -9.84
C GLY A 8 -6.22 5.28 -9.34
N THR A 9 -6.09 6.29 -10.19
CA THR A 9 -5.55 7.58 -9.78
C THR A 9 -6.26 8.71 -10.52
N SER A 10 -6.32 9.88 -9.89
CA SER A 10 -6.72 11.12 -10.55
C SER A 10 -5.53 11.93 -11.06
N GLN A 11 -4.30 11.49 -10.78
CA GLN A 11 -3.07 12.17 -11.17
C GLN A 11 -2.78 11.94 -12.67
N THR A 12 -2.25 12.96 -13.34
CA THR A 12 -1.91 12.91 -14.77
C THR A 12 -0.54 13.54 -15.01
N GLY A 13 0.20 13.04 -16.02
CA GLY A 13 1.55 13.50 -16.33
C GLY A 13 2.64 12.69 -15.63
N GLU A 14 3.89 13.17 -15.67
CA GLU A 14 5.00 12.51 -14.98
C GLU A 14 4.74 12.45 -13.47
N HIS A 15 4.74 11.23 -12.93
CA HIS A 15 4.48 10.99 -11.52
C HIS A 15 5.79 10.91 -10.73
N THR A 16 5.78 11.54 -9.55
CA THR A 16 6.82 11.37 -8.54
C THR A 16 6.13 11.05 -7.22
N ALA A 17 6.41 9.87 -6.68
CA ALA A 17 5.82 9.42 -5.42
C ALA A 17 6.08 10.42 -4.28
N VAL A 18 5.01 11.04 -3.78
CA VAL A 18 5.04 11.85 -2.55
C VAL A 18 4.34 11.10 -1.42
N TYR A 19 4.83 11.23 -0.19
CA TYR A 19 4.27 10.51 0.97
C TYR A 19 3.27 11.38 1.73
N GLU A 20 2.42 12.09 0.98
CA GLU A 20 1.41 13.01 1.47
C GLU A 20 0.28 13.17 0.47
N GLY A 21 -0.83 13.78 0.89
CA GLY A 21 -1.95 14.14 0.01
C GLY A 21 -2.54 12.96 -0.77
N VAL A 22 -2.62 13.11 -2.09
CA VAL A 22 -3.28 12.15 -2.99
C VAL A 22 -2.54 10.80 -3.02
N ASP A 23 -1.22 10.82 -3.17
CA ASP A 23 -0.42 9.60 -3.20
C ASP A 23 -0.54 8.81 -1.89
N TRP A 24 -0.45 9.49 -0.75
CA TRP A 24 -0.62 8.82 0.55
C TRP A 24 -1.96 8.07 0.62
N ASN A 25 -3.05 8.74 0.22
CA ASN A 25 -4.38 8.14 0.24
C ASN A 25 -4.48 6.96 -0.74
N GLU A 26 -3.95 7.08 -1.96
CA GLU A 26 -3.96 6.01 -2.96
C GLU A 26 -3.08 4.82 -2.52
N MET A 27 -1.92 5.06 -1.90
CA MET A 27 -1.07 4.02 -1.33
C MET A 27 -1.79 3.27 -0.20
N VAL A 28 -2.44 3.99 0.72
CA VAL A 28 -3.22 3.40 1.82
C VAL A 28 -4.40 2.60 1.29
N GLN A 29 -5.09 3.08 0.25
CA GLN A 29 -6.13 2.32 -0.44
C GLN A 29 -5.59 1.04 -1.07
N ALA A 30 -4.43 1.08 -1.72
CA ALA A 30 -3.80 -0.11 -2.29
C ALA A 30 -3.44 -1.13 -1.19
N ILE A 31 -2.93 -0.66 -0.05
CA ILE A 31 -2.62 -1.52 1.09
C ILE A 31 -3.89 -2.12 1.72
N THR A 32 -4.94 -1.31 1.88
CA THR A 32 -6.27 -1.75 2.35
C THR A 32 -6.84 -2.80 1.42
N TYR A 33 -6.76 -2.58 0.10
CA TYR A 33 -7.20 -3.53 -0.92
C TYR A 33 -6.42 -4.85 -0.88
N ALA A 34 -5.11 -4.81 -0.63
CA ALA A 34 -4.28 -6.00 -0.55
C ALA A 34 -4.53 -6.83 0.72
N THR A 35 -4.64 -6.15 1.88
CA THR A 35 -4.73 -6.77 3.21
C THR A 35 -6.16 -7.07 3.65
N GLY A 36 -7.15 -6.36 3.11
CA GLY A 36 -8.53 -6.40 3.59
C GLY A 36 -8.76 -5.68 4.93
N ILE A 37 -7.72 -5.11 5.55
CA ILE A 37 -7.86 -4.32 6.78
C ILE A 37 -8.45 -2.96 6.40
N PRO A 38 -9.64 -2.58 6.91
CA PRO A 38 -10.19 -1.25 6.66
C PRO A 38 -9.33 -0.18 7.36
N GLU A 39 -9.19 0.99 6.76
CA GLU A 39 -8.39 2.11 7.31
C GLU A 39 -8.78 2.46 8.76
N SER A 40 -10.07 2.33 9.10
CA SER A 40 -10.60 2.56 10.46
C SER A 40 -10.04 1.59 11.50
N ASN A 41 -9.56 0.41 11.08
CA ASN A 41 -8.94 -0.61 11.92
C ASN A 41 -7.44 -0.78 11.63
N MET A 42 -6.85 0.08 10.80
CA MET A 42 -5.46 -0.02 10.39
C MET A 42 -4.54 0.84 11.26
N THR A 43 -3.37 0.31 11.58
CA THR A 43 -2.22 1.05 12.08
C THR A 43 -1.10 0.98 11.05
N ILE A 44 -0.72 2.12 10.49
CA ILE A 44 0.39 2.23 9.54
C ILE A 44 1.68 2.43 10.36
N TRP A 45 2.56 1.45 10.32
CA TRP A 45 3.87 1.49 10.98
C TRP A 45 4.94 2.15 10.10
N PHE A 46 4.81 1.95 8.80
CA PHE A 46 5.74 2.47 7.81
C PHE A 46 5.01 2.59 6.47
N LEU A 47 5.28 3.66 5.75
CA LEU A 47 4.94 3.80 4.33
C LEU A 47 6.02 4.64 3.69
N GLY A 48 6.72 4.09 2.70
CA GLY A 48 7.95 4.70 2.20
C GLY A 48 8.46 4.09 0.90
N ASN A 49 9.46 4.75 0.33
CA ASN A 49 10.04 4.38 -0.97
C ASN A 49 10.72 3.01 -0.92
N ASN A 50 10.49 2.21 -1.96
CA ASN A 50 11.10 0.88 -2.15
C ASN A 50 11.83 0.75 -3.50
N GLY A 51 11.96 1.83 -4.29
CA GLY A 51 12.60 1.82 -5.60
C GLY A 51 11.90 2.76 -6.60
N PRO A 52 12.39 2.89 -7.83
CA PRO A 52 11.72 3.69 -8.86
C PRO A 52 10.28 3.19 -9.07
N ASN A 53 9.29 4.08 -8.86
CA ASN A 53 7.86 3.74 -8.94
C ASN A 53 7.43 2.60 -7.99
N GLN A 54 8.17 2.38 -6.90
CA GLN A 54 7.87 1.33 -5.91
C GLN A 54 7.78 1.93 -4.51
N SER A 55 6.81 1.48 -3.74
CA SER A 55 6.63 1.84 -2.34
C SER A 55 6.31 0.60 -1.52
N VAL A 56 6.59 0.66 -0.22
CA VAL A 56 6.32 -0.42 0.71
C VAL A 56 5.65 0.14 1.96
N GLY A 57 4.54 -0.50 2.34
CA GLY A 57 3.78 -0.21 3.54
C GLY A 57 3.87 -1.37 4.52
N THR A 58 4.11 -1.08 5.80
CA THR A 58 3.93 -2.04 6.89
C THR A 58 2.75 -1.60 7.74
N VAL A 59 1.74 -2.46 7.86
CA VAL A 59 0.49 -2.16 8.56
C VAL A 59 0.10 -3.28 9.50
N SER A 60 -0.71 -2.98 10.50
CA SER A 60 -1.38 -3.99 11.33
C SER A 60 -2.82 -3.62 11.60
N THR A 61 -3.60 -4.57 12.08
CA THR A 61 -4.84 -4.27 12.81
C THR A 61 -4.52 -3.50 14.09
N LYS A 62 -5.47 -2.74 14.63
CA LYS A 62 -5.30 -1.98 15.89
C LYS A 62 -5.04 -2.88 17.10
N ASP A 63 -5.61 -4.07 17.10
CA ASP A 63 -5.36 -5.11 18.11
C ASP A 63 -4.03 -5.86 17.89
N GLN A 64 -3.31 -5.52 16.81
CA GLN A 64 -2.02 -6.08 16.41
C GLN A 64 -2.02 -7.60 16.18
N GLN A 65 -3.20 -8.21 16.02
CA GLN A 65 -3.32 -9.65 15.72
C GLN A 65 -2.84 -9.97 14.31
N GLU A 66 -3.12 -9.07 13.36
CA GLU A 66 -2.68 -9.22 11.98
C GLU A 66 -1.69 -8.11 11.64
N LYS A 67 -0.56 -8.51 11.06
CA LYS A 67 0.47 -7.57 10.61
C LYS A 67 0.93 -7.97 9.23
N TYR A 68 0.98 -7.02 8.31
CA TYR A 68 1.34 -7.25 6.92
C TYR A 68 2.37 -6.24 6.44
N ARG A 69 3.21 -6.67 5.51
CA ARG A 69 4.00 -5.80 4.65
C ARG A 69 3.50 -5.93 3.23
N VAL A 70 3.12 -4.81 2.64
CA VAL A 70 2.59 -4.73 1.28
C VAL A 70 3.54 -3.90 0.43
N TYR A 71 3.92 -4.46 -0.72
CA TYR A 71 4.68 -3.79 -1.75
C TYR A 71 3.70 -3.34 -2.83
N ILE A 72 3.80 -2.07 -3.19
CA ILE A 72 2.97 -1.43 -4.19
C ILE A 72 3.86 -0.82 -5.28
N GLU A 73 3.37 -0.83 -6.50
CA GLU A 73 4.03 -0.22 -7.65
C GLU A 73 3.10 0.79 -8.30
N TRP A 74 3.66 1.92 -8.73
CA TRP A 74 2.93 2.89 -9.51
C TRP A 74 2.78 2.41 -10.95
N VAL A 75 1.54 2.35 -11.41
CA VAL A 75 1.22 2.10 -12.81
C VAL A 75 0.76 3.41 -13.42
N ASP A 76 1.51 3.89 -14.41
CA ASP A 76 1.26 5.19 -15.02
C ASP A 76 -0.17 5.34 -15.54
N GLY A 77 -0.83 6.44 -15.15
CA GLY A 77 -2.24 6.72 -15.43
C GLY A 77 -3.27 5.76 -14.80
N GLN A 78 -2.85 4.75 -14.02
CA GLN A 78 -3.73 3.77 -13.39
C GLN A 78 -3.63 3.76 -11.85
N GLY A 79 -2.57 4.30 -11.28
CA GLY A 79 -2.38 4.46 -9.84
C GLY A 79 -1.58 3.35 -9.17
N TRP A 80 -1.62 3.33 -7.84
CA TRP A 80 -0.87 2.36 -7.03
C TRP A 80 -1.49 0.96 -7.12
N LYS A 81 -0.64 -0.03 -7.40
CA LYS A 81 -1.03 -1.43 -7.54
C LYS A 81 -0.25 -2.29 -6.54
N PRO A 82 -0.91 -3.11 -5.71
CA PRO A 82 -0.23 -4.12 -4.92
C PRO A 82 0.41 -5.18 -5.80
N VAL A 83 1.67 -5.50 -5.50
CA VAL A 83 2.43 -6.54 -6.21
C VAL A 83 2.85 -7.69 -5.32
N LYS A 84 3.04 -7.43 -4.02
CA LYS A 84 3.41 -8.45 -3.04
C LYS A 84 2.81 -8.11 -1.67
N MET A 85 2.38 -9.14 -0.95
CA MET A 85 1.96 -9.04 0.44
C MET A 85 2.69 -10.13 1.22
N GLU A 86 3.22 -9.78 2.37
CA GLU A 86 3.87 -10.67 3.32
C GLU A 86 3.15 -10.57 4.67
N GLU A 87 2.79 -11.71 5.24
CA GLU A 87 2.28 -11.77 6.61
C GLU A 87 3.47 -11.73 7.57
N LEU A 88 3.50 -10.72 8.43
CA LEU A 88 4.50 -10.53 9.45
C LEU A 88 3.98 -11.11 10.77
N ASN A 89 3.64 -12.40 10.78
CA ASN A 89 3.35 -13.07 12.03
C ASN A 89 4.60 -12.99 12.92
N SER A 90 4.45 -12.43 14.12
CA SER A 90 5.44 -12.59 15.17
C SER A 90 5.54 -14.09 15.41
N VAL A 91 6.68 -14.69 15.06
CA VAL A 91 7.03 -16.00 15.62
C VAL A 91 7.05 -15.78 17.13
N GLN A 92 6.14 -16.49 17.77
CA GLN A 92 5.75 -16.42 19.17
C GLN A 92 6.95 -16.39 20.13
#